data_AF-A0A6P1VT65-F1
#
_entry.id   AF-A0A6P1VT65-F1
#
_cell.length_a   1.000
_cell.length_b   1.000
_cell.length_c   1.000
_cell.angle_alpha   90.00
_cell.angle_beta   90.00
_cell.angle_gamma   90.00
#
_symmetry.space_group_name_H-M   'P 1'
#
loop_
_entity.id
_entity.type
_entity.pdbx_description
1 polymer ?
#
loop_
_entity_poly.entity_id
_entity_poly.type
_entity_poly.pdbx_seq_one_letter_code
_entity_poly.pdbx_strand_id
1 'polypeptide(L)' 'MPLLPTLEQQFLTQFYEPAMKNRHLRSIPERFDWAKERYELVHSHQLPFSLATFKRILYKKG' A
#
# COMPACT_ATOMS: atom_id res chain seq x y z
N MET A 1 -17.18 17.15 7.91
CA MET A 1 -16.17 17.34 6.85
C MET A 1 -15.72 15.96 6.41
N PRO A 2 -15.83 15.56 5.12
CA PRO A 2 -15.19 14.32 4.69
C PRO A 2 -13.68 14.52 4.85
N LEU A 3 -13.04 13.75 5.73
CA LEU A 3 -11.58 13.73 5.81
C LEU A 3 -11.08 13.28 4.45
N LEU A 4 -10.31 14.14 3.76
CA LEU A 4 -9.59 13.73 2.56
C LEU A 4 -8.74 12.50 2.93
N PRO A 5 -8.77 11.42 2.13
CA PRO A 5 -8.01 10.22 2.45
C PRO A 5 -6.53 10.56 2.48
N THR A 6 -5.84 10.11 3.51
CA THR A 6 -4.37 10.28 3.58
C THR A 6 -3.72 9.49 2.44
N LEU A 7 -2.51 9.89 2.03
CA LEU A 7 -1.72 9.15 1.04
C LEU A 7 -1.59 7.66 1.39
N GLU A 8 -1.52 7.36 2.69
CA GLU A 8 -1.50 6.00 3.23
C GLU A 8 -2.80 5.23 2.97
N GLN A 9 -3.96 5.89 3.14
CA GLN A 9 -5.26 5.29 2.83
C GLN A 9 -5.45 5.11 1.34
N GLN A 10 -5.00 6.06 0.52
CA GLN A 10 -5.00 5.92 -0.93
C GLN A 10 -4.11 4.75 -1.35
N PHE A 11 -2.91 4.61 -0.77
CA PHE A 11 -2.04 3.46 -1.01
C PHE A 11 -2.74 2.13 -0.68
N LEU A 12 -3.34 2.05 0.52
CA LEU A 12 -4.00 0.85 1.00
C LEU A 12 -5.19 0.45 0.11
N THR A 13 -6.04 1.40 -0.23
CA THR A 13 -7.28 1.13 -0.98
C THR A 13 -7.05 0.95 -2.48
N GLN A 14 -6.19 1.76 -3.08
CA GLN A 14 -5.99 1.75 -4.54
C GLN A 14 -4.96 0.71 -4.99
N PHE A 15 -4.02 0.31 -4.14
CA PHE A 15 -2.90 -0.56 -4.53
C PHE A 15 -2.82 -1.84 -3.70
N TYR A 16 -2.90 -1.75 -2.37
CA TYR A 16 -2.72 -2.92 -1.49
C TYR A 16 -3.95 -3.84 -1.41
N GLU A 17 -5.17 -3.31 -1.38
CA GLU A 17 -6.39 -4.13 -1.43
C GLU A 17 -6.47 -4.99 -2.71
N PRO A 18 -6.16 -4.47 -3.92
CA PRO A 18 -6.00 -5.30 -5.11
C PRO A 18 -4.93 -6.39 -4.95
N ALA A 19 -3.80 -6.07 -4.31
CA ALA A 19 -2.74 -7.04 -4.03
C ALA A 19 -3.23 -8.16 -3.09
N MET A 20 -4.04 -7.82 -2.09
CA MET A 20 -4.69 -8.77 -1.18
C MET A 20 -5.69 -9.70 -1.88
N LYS A 21 -6.41 -9.19 -2.88
CA LYS A 21 -7.34 -9.98 -3.71
C LYS A 21 -6.64 -10.84 -4.75
N ASN A 22 -5.36 -10.55 -5.04
CA ASN A 22 -4.57 -11.31 -5.99
C ASN A 22 -4.11 -12.64 -5.39
N ARG A 23 -4.76 -13.74 -5.81
CA ARG A 23 -4.47 -15.10 -5.36
C ARG A 23 -3.06 -15.59 -5.71
N HIS A 24 -2.37 -14.93 -6.63
CA HIS A 24 -0.99 -15.24 -6.97
C HIS A 24 0.02 -14.76 -5.92
N LEU A 25 -0.34 -13.73 -5.12
CA LEU A 25 0.52 -13.18 -4.09
C LEU A 25 0.28 -13.90 -2.77
N ARG A 26 1.22 -14.76 -2.37
CA ARG A 26 1.06 -15.67 -1.23
C ARG A 26 1.46 -15.03 0.10
N SER A 27 2.45 -14.15 0.08
CA SER A 27 3.00 -13.52 1.27
C SER A 27 2.59 -12.05 1.41
N ILE A 28 2.45 -11.56 2.64
CA ILE A 28 2.29 -10.11 2.90
C ILE A 28 3.41 -9.25 2.27
N PRO A 29 4.71 -9.61 2.38
CA PRO A 29 5.77 -8.86 1.70
C PRO A 29 5.59 -8.82 0.18
N GLU A 30 5.24 -9.94 -0.47
CA GLU A 30 4.98 -9.96 -1.92
C GLU A 30 3.81 -9.04 -2.31
N ARG A 31 2.74 -9.03 -1.51
CA ARG A 31 1.59 -8.14 -1.70
C ARG A 31 1.98 -6.67 -1.56
N PHE A 32 2.88 -6.38 -0.63
CA PHE A 32 3.39 -5.04 -0.45
C PHE A 32 4.28 -4.60 -1.61
N ASP A 33 5.24 -5.43 -2.03
CA ASP A 33 6.14 -5.09 -3.15
C ASP A 33 5.34 -4.85 -4.43
N TRP A 34 4.36 -5.70 -4.72
CA TRP A 34 3.46 -5.50 -5.87
C TRP A 34 2.68 -4.18 -5.79
N ALA A 35 2.14 -3.84 -4.61
CA ALA A 35 1.40 -2.60 -4.41
C ALA A 35 2.33 -1.37 -4.51
N LYS A 36 3.56 -1.49 -4.01
CA LYS A 36 4.59 -0.46 -4.07
C LYS A 36 5.01 -0.19 -5.52
N GLU A 37 5.32 -1.22 -6.31
CA GLU A 37 5.67 -1.05 -7.73
C GLU A 37 4.57 -0.31 -8.50
N ARG A 38 3.30 -0.68 -8.28
CA ARG A 38 2.16 -0.02 -8.92
C ARG A 38 2.01 1.44 -8.50
N TYR A 39 2.23 1.73 -7.22
CA TYR A 39 2.19 3.10 -6.69
C TYR A 39 3.32 3.95 -7.29
N GLU A 40 4.54 3.41 -7.33
CA GLU A 40 5.72 4.08 -7.89
C GLU A 40 5.59 4.34 -9.39
N LEU A 41 5.00 3.42 -10.15
CA LEU A 41 4.70 3.59 -11.57
C LEU A 41 3.75 4.76 -11.86
N VAL A 42 2.75 4.97 -10.99
CA VAL A 42 1.76 6.04 -11.16
C VAL A 42 2.29 7.39 -10.67
N HIS A 43 3.14 7.39 -9.65
CA HIS A 43 3.60 8.60 -8.96
C HIS A 43 5.08 8.92 -9.24
N SER A 44 5.72 8.31 -10.23
CA SER A 44 7.13 8.53 -10.58
C SER A 44 8.08 8.51 -9.38
N HIS A 45 7.92 7.55 -8.47
CA HIS A 45 8.68 7.44 -7.22
C HIS A 45 8.60 8.67 -6.28
N GLN A 46 7.55 9.50 -6.37
CA GLN A 46 7.44 10.74 -5.58
C GLN A 46 7.51 10.54 -4.07
N LEU A 47 7.25 9.34 -3.55
CA LEU A 47 7.39 9.01 -2.13
C LEU A 47 7.96 7.60 -1.99
N PRO A 48 9.16 7.44 -1.39
CA PRO A 48 9.67 6.12 -1.02
C PRO A 48 8.82 5.57 0.13
N PHE A 49 7.70 4.95 -0.22
CA PHE A 49 6.82 4.32 0.75
C PHE A 49 7.53 3.09 1.32
N SER A 50 8.11 3.24 2.50
CA SER A 50 8.92 2.18 3.11
C SER A 50 8.03 1.08 3.71
N LEU A 51 8.47 -0.17 3.61
CA LEU A 51 7.82 -1.32 4.25
C LEU A 51 7.69 -1.13 5.77
N ALA A 52 8.60 -0.39 6.41
CA ALA A 52 8.58 -0.09 7.83
C ALA A 52 7.40 0.84 8.20
N THR A 53 7.21 1.92 7.44
CA THR A 53 6.06 2.82 7.59
C THR A 53 4.75 2.08 7.34
N PHE A 54 4.72 1.26 6.29
CA PHE A 54 3.56 0.44 5.95
C PHE A 54 3.18 -0.55 7.04
N LYS A 55 4.14 -1.33 7.54
CA LYS A 55 3.94 -2.25 8.66
C LYS A 55 3.38 -1.48 9.86
N ARG A 56 4.00 -0.35 10.22
CA ARG A 56 3.53 0.48 11.34
C ARG A 56 2.07 0.89 11.18
N ILE A 57 1.60 1.23 9.98
CA ILE A 57 0.19 1.59 9.71
C ILE A 57 -0.74 0.38 9.86
N LEU A 58 -0.37 -0.77 9.28
CA LEU A 58 -1.14 -2.02 9.42
C LEU A 58 -1.28 -2.44 10.88
N TYR A 59 -0.19 -2.43 11.65
CA TYR A 59 -0.19 -2.82 13.06
C TYR A 59 -0.84 -1.80 13.99
N LYS A 60 -0.97 -0.53 13.59
CA LYS A 60 -1.67 0.50 14.39
C LYS A 60 -3.19 0.40 14.26
N LYS A 61 -3.69 -0.39 13.29
CA LYS A 61 -5.12 -0.60 13.02
C LYS A 61 -5.62 -1.98 13.48
N GLY A 62 -4.74 -2.80 14.08
CA GLY A 62 -5.05 -4.12 14.65
C GLY A 62 -5.10 -4.11 16.16
#